data_AF-A0A4Y7Q9J6-F1
#
_entry.id   AF-A0A4Y7Q9J6-F1
#
_cell.length_a   1.000
_cell.length_b   1.000
_cell.length_c   1.000
_cell.angle_alpha   90.00
_cell.angle_beta   90.00
_cell.angle_gamma   90.00
#
_symmetry.space_group_name_H-M   'P 1'
#
loop_
_entity.id
_entity.type
_entity.pdbx_description
1 polymer ?
#
loop_
_entity_poly.entity_id
_entity_poly.type
_entity_poly.pdbx_seq_one_letter_code
_entity_poly.pdbx_strand_id
1 'polypeptide(L)'
;MRSSNATPPPVFTTHDSHHSSSTGEFNSVNPGDPTPKYDLSLSREFRQWKAADEASQRLSDLNPVLEDLKKGLEISQNELRLLKEKSANLFNELHSNTSPKILSFISRKKNEESNTVHTENVKASFETAHQAEVKRAQEVQQLETQVSELSKNIDELAVIAAETDNAWTRLQHTVNTMPRTHGDNKVIYTAEDSVLNSEAAYDLATNAVKDMTRARQTIQHAHHYFQTALRTYDAIRGAMSKTIGSFGEIGRRNDYRECVSFSERAQACLDEYFRVMQNYLYTLPEDRRADHDALKELGLMQMQKIENVLYGGSVMSSGQGTAAHVSFREIDDKQAREGLRSSDNTRYMGARSSASGRAGEEDGRGGTEYFPTGVG
;
A
#
# COMPACT_ATOMS: atom_id res chain seq x y z
N MET A 1 -28.82 -9.74 32.13
CA MET A 1 -27.44 -9.52 31.66
C MET A 1 -26.74 -10.88 31.59
N ARG A 2 -26.62 -11.46 30.38
CA ARG A 2 -25.90 -12.71 30.16
C ARG A 2 -24.44 -12.37 29.89
N SER A 3 -23.54 -12.81 30.76
CA SER A 3 -22.10 -12.71 30.56
C SER A 3 -21.71 -13.64 29.41
N SER A 4 -21.45 -13.07 28.24
CA SER A 4 -20.84 -13.78 27.11
C SER A 4 -19.36 -13.94 27.43
N ASN A 5 -18.97 -15.14 27.90
CA ASN A 5 -17.56 -15.51 28.00
C ASN A 5 -17.03 -15.62 26.57
N ALA A 6 -16.26 -14.62 26.15
CA ALA A 6 -15.55 -14.63 24.88
C ALA A 6 -14.49 -15.72 24.93
N THR A 7 -14.63 -16.74 24.08
CA THR A 7 -13.59 -17.74 23.85
C THR A 7 -12.38 -17.04 23.26
N PRO A 8 -11.17 -17.18 23.85
CA PRO A 8 -9.97 -16.58 23.30
C PRO A 8 -9.70 -17.13 21.89
N PRO A 9 -9.17 -16.32 20.96
CA PRO A 9 -8.79 -16.78 19.63
C PRO A 9 -7.71 -17.87 19.73
N PRO A 10 -7.67 -18.80 18.76
CA PRO A 10 -6.63 -19.82 18.71
C PRO A 10 -5.25 -19.14 18.65
N VAL A 11 -4.38 -19.53 19.59
CA VAL A 11 -2.98 -19.10 19.60
C VAL A 11 -2.29 -19.80 18.42
N PHE A 12 -1.84 -19.01 17.45
CA PHE A 12 -1.01 -19.50 16.36
C PHE A 12 0.32 -20.00 16.93
N THR A 13 0.44 -21.30 17.10
CA THR A 13 1.74 -21.93 17.30
C THR A 13 2.41 -21.99 15.94
N THR A 14 3.52 -21.29 15.79
CA THR A 14 4.44 -21.49 14.66
C THR A 14 4.76 -22.97 14.60
N HIS A 15 4.35 -23.62 13.52
CA HIS A 15 4.55 -25.04 13.29
C HIS A 15 6.06 -25.30 13.26
N ASP A 16 6.58 -25.71 14.41
CA ASP A 16 7.97 -26.07 14.59
C ASP A 16 8.19 -27.32 13.74
N SER A 17 8.95 -27.17 12.65
CA SER A 17 9.31 -28.24 11.73
C SER A 17 10.36 -29.14 12.38
N HIS A 18 10.01 -29.78 13.50
CA HIS A 18 10.78 -30.88 14.05
C HIS A 18 10.53 -32.07 13.15
N HIS A 19 11.41 -32.21 12.15
CA HIS A 19 11.70 -33.47 11.49
C HIS A 19 11.99 -34.52 12.58
N SER A 20 10.94 -35.26 12.96
CA SER A 20 11.06 -36.46 13.77
C SER A 20 11.89 -37.46 12.99
N SER A 21 13.20 -37.43 13.24
CA SER A 21 14.12 -38.47 12.83
C SER A 21 13.79 -39.70 13.69
N SER A 22 12.84 -40.48 13.18
CA SER A 22 12.48 -41.79 13.72
C SER A 22 13.68 -42.71 13.60
N THR A 23 14.44 -42.88 14.67
CA THR A 23 15.29 -44.05 14.90
C THR A 23 14.41 -45.18 15.46
N GLY A 24 13.46 -45.63 14.65
CA GLY A 24 12.68 -46.83 14.88
C GLY A 24 13.38 -48.01 14.24
N GLU A 25 13.74 -48.99 15.07
CA GLU A 25 14.32 -50.27 14.67
C GLU A 25 13.55 -50.90 13.50
N PHE A 26 14.28 -51.16 12.40
CA PHE A 26 13.78 -51.87 11.24
C PHE A 26 13.41 -53.30 11.62
N ASN A 27 12.17 -53.51 12.03
CA ASN A 27 11.58 -54.83 12.11
C ASN A 27 11.59 -55.45 10.71
N SER A 28 12.30 -56.57 10.63
CA SER A 28 12.43 -57.50 9.51
C SER A 28 11.19 -57.50 8.60
N VAL A 29 11.33 -56.83 7.45
CA VAL A 29 10.38 -56.85 6.35
C VAL A 29 10.24 -58.30 5.87
N ASN A 30 9.03 -58.85 5.94
CA ASN A 30 8.70 -60.13 5.33
C ASN A 30 9.00 -60.05 3.83
N PRO A 31 9.83 -60.94 3.25
CA PRO A 31 10.22 -60.89 1.83
C PRO A 31 9.09 -61.25 0.84
N GLY A 32 7.83 -61.21 1.28
CA GLY A 32 6.64 -61.53 0.48
C GLY A 32 5.61 -60.41 0.38
N ASP A 33 5.76 -59.30 1.10
CA ASP A 33 4.83 -58.17 0.95
C ASP A 33 5.22 -57.37 -0.31
N PRO A 34 4.32 -57.23 -1.30
CA PRO A 34 4.60 -56.46 -2.50
C PRO A 34 4.92 -55.02 -2.09
N THR A 35 6.08 -54.52 -2.51
CA THR A 35 6.47 -53.11 -2.34
C THR A 35 5.27 -52.21 -2.65
N PRO A 36 4.91 -51.25 -1.77
CA PRO A 36 3.80 -50.35 -2.04
C PRO A 36 4.02 -49.71 -3.41
N LYS A 37 3.18 -50.05 -4.38
CA LYS A 37 3.15 -49.36 -5.66
C LYS A 37 2.57 -47.99 -5.37
N TYR A 38 3.40 -47.04 -4.97
CA TYR A 38 3.02 -45.64 -5.00
C TYR A 38 2.56 -45.36 -6.41
N ASP A 39 1.26 -45.10 -6.57
CA ASP A 39 0.66 -44.94 -7.87
C ASP A 39 1.22 -43.66 -8.49
N LEU A 40 2.24 -43.82 -9.32
CA LEU A 40 2.93 -42.74 -10.04
C LEU A 40 1.91 -41.91 -10.85
N SER A 41 0.73 -42.46 -11.12
CA SER A 41 -0.39 -41.76 -11.74
C SER A 41 -0.89 -40.57 -10.90
N LEU A 42 -1.21 -40.77 -9.62
CA LEU A 42 -1.76 -39.69 -8.78
C LEU A 42 -0.75 -38.55 -8.58
N SER A 43 0.51 -38.89 -8.28
CA SER A 43 1.56 -37.89 -8.10
C SER A 43 1.81 -37.10 -9.39
N ARG A 44 1.73 -37.75 -10.56
CA ARG A 44 1.87 -37.09 -11.86
C ARG A 44 0.71 -36.14 -12.14
N GLU A 45 -0.53 -36.61 -12.01
CA GLU A 45 -1.71 -35.76 -12.27
C GLU A 45 -1.75 -34.56 -11.31
N PHE A 46 -1.38 -34.76 -10.03
CA PHE A 46 -1.28 -33.67 -9.07
C PHE A 46 -0.23 -32.62 -9.46
N ARG A 47 0.97 -33.04 -9.89
CA ARG A 47 2.01 -32.12 -10.35
C ARG A 47 1.59 -31.34 -11.59
N GLN A 48 0.89 -32.00 -12.53
CA GLN A 48 0.37 -31.34 -13.73
C GLN A 48 -0.69 -30.30 -13.40
N TRP A 49 -1.67 -30.65 -12.56
CA TRP A 49 -2.68 -29.70 -12.10
C TRP A 49 -2.04 -28.52 -11.37
N LYS A 50 -1.09 -28.79 -10.47
CA LYS A 50 -0.38 -27.75 -9.74
C LYS A 50 0.42 -26.81 -10.65
N ALA A 51 1.12 -27.35 -11.66
CA ALA A 51 1.85 -26.52 -12.62
C ALA A 51 0.91 -25.64 -13.47
N ALA A 52 -0.26 -26.18 -13.85
CA ALA A 52 -1.28 -25.44 -14.58
C ALA A 52 -1.91 -24.31 -13.73
N ASP A 53 -2.22 -24.60 -12.46
CA ASP A 53 -2.73 -23.61 -11.51
C ASP A 53 -1.70 -22.51 -11.21
N GLU A 54 -0.43 -22.87 -10.95
CA GLU A 54 0.64 -21.90 -10.76
C GLU A 54 0.87 -21.03 -12.00
N ALA A 55 0.76 -21.59 -13.21
CA ALA A 55 0.84 -20.82 -14.45
C ALA A 55 -0.34 -19.84 -14.56
N SER A 56 -1.56 -20.27 -14.24
CA SER A 56 -2.76 -19.42 -14.22
C SER A 56 -2.61 -18.24 -13.26
N GLN A 57 -2.11 -18.49 -12.05
CA GLN A 57 -1.83 -17.44 -11.06
C GLN A 57 -0.77 -16.45 -11.57
N ARG A 58 0.34 -16.94 -12.14
CA ARG A 58 1.39 -16.07 -12.71
C ARG A 58 0.89 -15.20 -13.85
N LEU A 59 -0.04 -15.69 -14.68
CA LEU A 59 -0.63 -14.88 -15.76
C LEU A 59 -1.40 -13.67 -15.21
N SER A 60 -2.09 -13.82 -14.07
CA SER A 60 -2.76 -12.70 -13.40
C SER A 60 -1.77 -11.60 -13.03
N ASP A 61 -0.56 -11.97 -12.61
CA ASP A 61 0.48 -11.03 -12.19
C ASP A 61 1.27 -10.43 -13.37
N LEU A 62 1.52 -11.20 -14.44
CA LEU A 62 2.35 -10.75 -15.56
C LEU A 62 1.61 -9.88 -16.59
N ASN A 63 0.31 -10.09 -16.79
CA ASN A 63 -0.49 -9.29 -17.71
C ASN A 63 -0.47 -7.77 -17.42
N PRO A 64 -0.70 -7.28 -16.18
CA PRO A 64 -0.61 -5.85 -15.91
C PRO A 64 0.80 -5.29 -16.14
N VAL A 65 1.85 -6.07 -15.86
CA VAL A 65 3.25 -5.68 -16.11
C VAL A 65 3.51 -5.51 -17.61
N LEU A 66 2.99 -6.42 -18.45
CA LEU A 66 3.10 -6.30 -19.91
C LEU A 66 2.39 -5.04 -20.43
N GLU A 67 1.20 -4.74 -19.92
CA GLU A 67 0.45 -3.55 -20.33
C GLU A 67 1.16 -2.24 -19.89
N ASP A 68 1.73 -2.20 -18.69
CA ASP A 68 2.53 -1.07 -18.23
C ASP A 68 3.80 -0.88 -19.09
N LEU A 69 4.48 -1.97 -19.48
CA LEU A 69 5.63 -1.92 -20.38
C LEU A 69 5.26 -1.44 -21.78
N LYS A 70 4.14 -1.93 -22.36
CA LYS A 70 3.63 -1.45 -23.65
C LYS A 70 3.32 0.04 -23.63
N LYS A 71 2.69 0.52 -22.56
CA LYS A 71 2.42 1.94 -22.36
C LYS A 71 3.72 2.75 -22.25
N GLY A 72 4.70 2.27 -21.49
CA GLY A 72 6.03 2.88 -21.39
C GLY A 72 6.76 2.94 -22.73
N LEU A 73 6.65 1.87 -23.54
CA LEU A 73 7.18 1.81 -24.89
C LEU A 73 6.51 2.84 -25.81
N GLU A 74 5.18 2.95 -25.79
CA GLU A 74 4.44 3.94 -26.59
C GLU A 74 4.86 5.38 -26.26
N ILE A 75 5.00 5.70 -24.97
CA ILE A 75 5.49 7.01 -24.51
C ILE A 75 6.91 7.26 -25.05
N SER A 76 7.81 6.28 -24.89
CA SER A 76 9.20 6.41 -25.32
C SER A 76 9.36 6.53 -26.84
N GLN A 77 8.54 5.81 -27.62
CA GLN A 77 8.47 5.94 -29.08
C GLN A 77 7.96 7.32 -29.51
N ASN A 78 6.95 7.86 -28.81
CA ASN A 78 6.46 9.21 -29.06
C ASN A 78 7.54 10.28 -28.77
N GLU A 79 8.26 10.15 -27.67
CA GLU A 79 9.37 11.04 -27.34
C GLU A 79 10.52 10.95 -28.35
N LEU A 80 10.86 9.73 -28.79
CA LEU A 80 11.86 9.51 -29.83
C LEU A 80 11.44 10.20 -31.14
N ARG A 81 10.16 10.13 -31.50
CA ARG A 81 9.62 10.82 -32.69
C ARG A 81 9.79 12.34 -32.58
N LEU A 82 9.48 12.93 -31.43
CA LEU A 82 9.67 14.37 -31.18
C LEU A 82 11.15 14.77 -31.23
N LEU A 83 12.05 13.94 -30.68
CA LEU A 83 13.49 14.18 -30.75
C LEU A 83 14.02 14.12 -32.19
N LYS A 84 13.56 13.16 -32.99
CA LYS A 84 13.86 13.06 -34.43
C LYS A 84 13.41 14.28 -35.22
N GLU A 85 12.21 14.78 -34.93
CA GLU A 85 11.71 16.00 -35.56
C GLU A 85 12.56 17.23 -35.16
N LYS A 86 12.90 17.33 -33.87
CA LYS A 86 13.75 18.42 -33.36
C LYS A 86 15.17 18.37 -33.96
N SER A 87 15.79 17.20 -34.03
CA SER A 87 17.13 17.03 -34.62
C SER A 87 17.10 17.33 -36.13
N ALA A 88 16.08 16.87 -36.85
CA ALA A 88 15.90 17.18 -38.27
C ALA A 88 15.70 18.68 -38.53
N ASN A 89 14.91 19.37 -37.70
CA ASN A 89 14.69 20.82 -37.82
C ASN A 89 15.99 21.61 -37.59
N LEU A 90 16.75 21.25 -36.55
CA LEU A 90 18.05 21.88 -36.26
C LEU A 90 19.09 21.59 -37.36
N PHE A 91 19.07 20.39 -37.92
CA PHE A 91 19.92 20.02 -39.07
C PHE A 91 19.57 20.88 -40.30
N ASN A 92 18.29 21.03 -40.61
CA ASN A 92 17.84 21.88 -41.71
C ASN A 92 18.20 23.36 -41.49
N GLU A 93 18.12 23.88 -40.26
CA GLU A 93 18.54 25.25 -39.92
C GLU A 93 20.06 25.44 -40.15
N LEU A 94 20.87 24.46 -39.77
CA LEU A 94 22.32 24.48 -39.98
C LEU A 94 22.69 24.53 -41.47
N HIS A 95 21.92 23.85 -42.34
CA HIS A 95 22.24 23.70 -43.77
C HIS A 95 21.45 24.63 -44.73
N SER A 96 20.34 25.21 -44.28
CA SER A 96 19.51 26.12 -45.12
C SER A 96 20.16 27.48 -45.37
N ASN A 97 21.06 27.93 -44.48
CA ASN A 97 21.83 29.17 -44.65
C ASN A 97 23.00 29.05 -45.65
N THR A 98 23.26 27.87 -46.20
CA THR A 98 24.36 27.63 -47.16
C THR A 98 23.93 27.76 -48.63
N SER A 99 22.77 28.36 -48.93
CA SER A 99 22.44 28.65 -50.32
C SER A 99 23.40 29.72 -50.86
N PRO A 100 24.06 29.49 -52.02
CA PRO A 100 24.99 30.44 -52.60
C PRO A 100 24.19 31.66 -53.06
N LYS A 101 24.25 32.77 -52.30
CA LYS A 101 23.77 34.07 -52.75
C LYS A 101 24.67 34.55 -53.89
N ILE A 102 24.34 34.10 -55.09
CA ILE A 102 24.86 34.60 -56.34
C ILE A 102 24.43 36.08 -56.42
N LEU A 103 25.42 36.98 -56.28
CA LEU A 103 25.37 38.42 -56.60
C LEU A 103 24.62 39.34 -55.61
N SER A 104 25.24 39.66 -54.47
CA SER A 104 25.00 40.94 -53.77
C SER A 104 26.31 41.68 -53.51
N PHE A 105 26.82 42.35 -54.55
CA PHE A 105 27.91 43.33 -54.47
C PHE A 105 27.37 44.64 -53.86
N ILE A 106 27.30 44.77 -52.53
CA ILE A 106 27.34 46.07 -51.82
C ILE A 106 27.84 45.81 -50.39
N SER A 107 28.95 46.46 -50.06
CA SER A 107 29.75 46.33 -48.85
C SER A 107 28.96 46.50 -47.53
N ARG A 108 28.96 45.46 -46.69
CA ARG A 108 28.69 45.57 -45.23
C ARG A 108 29.75 44.81 -44.45
N LYS A 109 30.72 45.55 -43.91
CA LYS A 109 31.93 45.05 -43.25
C LYS A 109 31.81 44.91 -41.72
N LYS A 110 30.60 44.76 -41.15
CA LYS A 110 30.40 44.89 -39.69
C LYS A 110 29.50 43.82 -39.03
N ASN A 111 29.22 42.69 -39.69
CA ASN A 111 28.24 41.71 -39.19
C ASN A 111 28.68 40.24 -39.24
N GLU A 112 29.99 39.96 -39.37
CA GLU A 112 30.51 38.58 -39.46
C GLU A 112 30.55 37.85 -38.10
N GLU A 113 30.81 38.56 -36.99
CA GLU A 113 30.88 37.94 -35.64
C GLU A 113 29.53 37.44 -35.10
N SER A 114 28.39 38.02 -35.51
CA SER A 114 27.09 37.55 -35.02
C SER A 114 26.64 36.24 -35.69
N ASN A 115 27.08 35.99 -36.93
CA ASN A 115 26.72 34.79 -37.68
C ASN A 115 27.52 33.55 -37.23
N THR A 116 28.77 33.73 -36.83
CA THR A 116 29.59 32.64 -36.29
C THR A 116 29.04 32.14 -34.95
N VAL A 117 28.66 33.04 -34.04
CA VAL A 117 28.07 32.67 -32.74
C VAL A 117 26.72 31.95 -32.91
N HIS A 118 25.88 32.39 -33.84
CA HIS A 118 24.60 31.73 -34.10
C HIS A 118 24.77 30.32 -34.68
N THR A 119 25.67 30.14 -35.66
CA THR A 119 25.92 28.83 -36.26
C THR A 119 26.53 27.83 -35.26
N GLU A 120 27.44 28.28 -34.38
CA GLU A 120 27.98 27.45 -33.30
C GLU A 120 26.89 27.02 -32.29
N ASN A 121 25.99 27.95 -31.93
CA ASN A 121 24.87 27.65 -31.04
C ASN A 121 23.88 26.63 -31.64
N VAL A 122 23.55 26.75 -32.93
CA VAL A 122 22.68 25.79 -33.63
C VAL A 122 23.36 24.43 -33.72
N LYS A 123 24.67 24.38 -34.02
CA LYS A 123 25.45 23.13 -34.05
C LYS A 123 25.49 22.44 -32.69
N ALA A 124 25.74 23.18 -31.61
CA ALA A 124 25.73 22.63 -30.25
C ALA A 124 24.34 22.11 -29.85
N SER A 125 23.29 22.84 -30.25
CA SER A 125 21.90 22.44 -30.01
C SER A 125 21.52 21.17 -30.78
N PHE A 126 21.97 21.05 -32.04
CA PHE A 126 21.80 19.86 -32.87
C PHE A 126 22.49 18.66 -32.24
N GLU A 127 23.77 18.78 -31.87
CA GLU A 127 24.53 17.69 -31.26
C GLU A 127 23.86 17.18 -29.97
N THR A 128 23.42 18.10 -29.12
CA THR A 128 22.69 17.77 -27.89
C THR A 128 21.38 17.04 -28.18
N ALA A 129 20.61 17.50 -29.17
CA ALA A 129 19.36 16.87 -29.56
C ALA A 129 19.58 15.48 -30.19
N HIS A 130 20.60 15.33 -31.02
CA HIS A 130 20.96 14.06 -31.66
C HIS A 130 21.47 13.04 -30.64
N GLN A 131 22.29 13.46 -29.68
CA GLN A 131 22.72 12.57 -28.59
C GLN A 131 21.53 12.09 -27.75
N ALA A 132 20.58 12.98 -27.45
CA ALA A 132 19.34 12.61 -26.77
C ALA A 132 18.49 11.64 -27.60
N GLU A 133 18.40 11.85 -28.92
CA GLU A 133 17.72 10.96 -29.87
C GLU A 133 18.34 9.55 -29.85
N VAL A 134 19.68 9.44 -29.96
CA VAL A 134 20.39 8.15 -29.95
C VAL A 134 20.17 7.41 -28.63
N LYS A 135 20.28 8.12 -27.49
CA LYS A 135 20.03 7.53 -26.17
C LYS A 135 18.59 7.00 -26.06
N ARG A 136 17.61 7.80 -26.50
CA ARG A 136 16.20 7.39 -26.45
C ARG A 136 15.92 6.23 -27.42
N ALA A 137 16.59 6.16 -28.56
CA ALA A 137 16.46 5.03 -29.49
C ALA A 137 16.95 3.71 -28.87
N GLN A 138 18.04 3.74 -28.12
CA GLN A 138 18.53 2.56 -27.39
C GLN A 138 17.55 2.10 -26.31
N GLU A 139 16.94 3.04 -25.58
CA GLU A 139 15.93 2.74 -24.57
C GLU A 139 14.67 2.12 -25.19
N VAL A 140 14.18 2.67 -26.31
CA VAL A 140 13.06 2.09 -27.07
C VAL A 140 13.38 0.66 -27.49
N GLN A 141 14.58 0.40 -28.02
CA GLN A 141 14.99 -0.95 -28.41
C GLN A 141 15.02 -1.94 -27.23
N GLN A 142 15.47 -1.49 -26.05
CA GLN A 142 15.47 -2.30 -24.83
C GLN A 142 14.04 -2.63 -24.38
N LEU A 143 13.14 -1.63 -24.40
CA LEU A 143 11.72 -1.82 -24.05
C LEU A 143 11.03 -2.77 -25.05
N GLU A 144 11.29 -2.65 -26.35
CA GLU A 144 10.76 -3.56 -27.37
C GLU A 144 11.20 -5.01 -27.12
N THR A 145 12.46 -5.20 -26.73
CA THR A 145 12.99 -6.53 -26.39
C THR A 145 12.29 -7.11 -25.16
N GLN A 146 12.14 -6.30 -24.10
CA GLN A 146 11.45 -6.71 -22.87
C GLN A 146 9.97 -7.05 -23.12
N VAL A 147 9.26 -6.23 -23.90
CA VAL A 147 7.86 -6.49 -24.27
C VAL A 147 7.77 -7.79 -25.07
N SER A 148 8.67 -8.03 -26.02
CA SER A 148 8.67 -9.25 -26.82
C SER A 148 8.95 -10.51 -26.00
N GLU A 149 9.93 -10.45 -25.09
CA GLU A 149 10.28 -11.58 -24.21
C GLU A 149 9.14 -11.90 -23.22
N LEU A 150 8.58 -10.86 -22.59
CA LEU A 150 7.49 -11.03 -21.64
C LEU A 150 6.21 -11.53 -22.32
N SER A 151 5.89 -11.02 -23.51
CA SER A 151 4.75 -11.52 -24.30
C SER A 151 4.90 -13.00 -24.62
N LYS A 152 6.10 -13.43 -25.04
CA LYS A 152 6.38 -14.84 -25.32
C LYS A 152 6.21 -15.72 -24.08
N ASN A 153 6.71 -15.27 -22.92
CA ASN A 153 6.56 -16.00 -21.65
C ASN A 153 5.07 -16.11 -21.25
N ILE A 154 4.30 -15.04 -21.42
CA ILE A 154 2.84 -15.05 -21.20
C ILE A 154 2.16 -16.06 -22.13
N ASP A 155 2.53 -16.11 -23.41
CA ASP A 155 1.96 -17.08 -24.36
C ASP A 155 2.27 -18.53 -23.95
N GLU A 156 3.51 -18.81 -23.52
CA GLU A 156 3.93 -20.13 -23.03
C GLU A 156 3.15 -20.54 -21.75
N LEU A 157 3.00 -19.62 -20.79
CA LEU A 157 2.21 -19.86 -19.58
C LEU A 157 0.72 -20.03 -19.87
N ALA A 158 0.17 -19.28 -20.84
CA ALA A 158 -1.22 -19.39 -21.24
C ALA A 158 -1.58 -20.78 -21.76
N VAL A 159 -0.66 -21.43 -22.51
CA VAL A 159 -0.84 -22.81 -22.95
C VAL A 159 -0.92 -23.77 -21.77
N ILE A 160 -0.03 -23.63 -20.78
CA ILE A 160 -0.01 -24.48 -19.57
C ILE A 160 -1.26 -24.23 -18.72
N ALA A 161 -1.64 -22.97 -18.51
CA ALA A 161 -2.81 -22.58 -17.72
C ALA A 161 -4.13 -23.06 -18.36
N ALA A 162 -4.21 -23.11 -19.70
CA ALA A 162 -5.38 -23.65 -20.39
C ALA A 162 -5.63 -25.14 -20.10
N GLU A 163 -4.62 -25.87 -19.61
CA GLU A 163 -4.78 -27.27 -19.20
C GLU A 163 -5.35 -27.45 -17.78
N THR A 164 -5.54 -26.38 -17.01
CA THR A 164 -5.89 -26.47 -15.57
C THR A 164 -7.14 -27.30 -15.32
N ASP A 165 -8.24 -27.02 -16.04
CA ASP A 165 -9.50 -27.75 -15.86
C ASP A 165 -9.39 -29.22 -16.28
N ASN A 166 -8.64 -29.50 -17.34
CA ASN A 166 -8.40 -30.87 -17.81
C ASN A 166 -7.53 -31.65 -16.81
N ALA A 167 -6.47 -31.04 -16.29
CA ALA A 167 -5.60 -31.63 -15.28
C ALA A 167 -6.34 -31.88 -13.97
N TRP A 168 -7.21 -30.94 -13.56
CA TRP A 168 -8.09 -31.12 -12.42
C TRP A 168 -9.05 -32.30 -12.61
N THR A 169 -9.69 -32.41 -13.78
CA THR A 169 -10.60 -33.53 -14.10
C THR A 169 -9.87 -34.88 -14.05
N ARG A 170 -8.63 -34.96 -14.57
CA ARG A 170 -7.80 -36.18 -14.49
C ARG A 170 -7.40 -36.51 -13.07
N LEU A 171 -7.05 -35.51 -12.27
CA LEU A 171 -6.74 -35.67 -10.86
C LEU A 171 -7.96 -36.21 -10.09
N GLN A 172 -9.13 -35.61 -10.27
CA GLN A 172 -10.38 -36.08 -9.66
C GLN A 172 -10.70 -37.53 -10.05
N HIS A 173 -10.57 -37.87 -11.33
CA HIS A 173 -10.80 -39.24 -11.79
C HIS A 173 -9.84 -40.23 -11.15
N THR A 174 -8.55 -39.88 -11.06
CA THR A 174 -7.52 -40.72 -10.44
C THR A 174 -7.81 -40.92 -8.95
N VAL A 175 -8.16 -39.84 -8.24
CA VAL A 175 -8.54 -39.91 -6.81
C VAL A 175 -9.78 -40.78 -6.59
N ASN A 176 -10.78 -40.70 -7.47
CA ASN A 176 -12.04 -41.44 -7.33
C ASN A 176 -11.92 -42.92 -7.72
N THR A 177 -10.97 -43.27 -8.59
CA THR A 177 -10.75 -44.66 -9.03
C THR A 177 -9.76 -45.42 -8.15
N MET A 178 -8.98 -44.71 -7.33
CA MET A 178 -8.01 -45.32 -6.43
C MET A 178 -8.73 -46.12 -5.32
N PRO A 179 -8.36 -47.40 -5.08
CA PRO A 179 -8.95 -48.19 -4.01
C PRO A 179 -8.65 -47.52 -2.66
N ARG A 180 -9.69 -47.04 -1.97
CA ARG A 180 -9.54 -46.46 -0.63
C ARG A 180 -9.21 -47.58 0.36
N THR A 181 -8.02 -47.55 0.92
CA THR A 181 -7.69 -48.43 2.05
C THR A 181 -8.32 -47.87 3.33
N HIS A 182 -8.59 -48.70 4.33
CA HIS A 182 -9.14 -48.23 5.62
C HIS A 182 -8.22 -47.23 6.34
N GLY A 183 -6.91 -47.22 6.05
CA GLY A 183 -5.97 -46.22 6.57
C GLY A 183 -6.19 -44.83 5.96
N ASP A 184 -6.66 -44.76 4.71
CA ASP A 184 -6.84 -43.49 3.99
C ASP A 184 -7.98 -42.66 4.56
N ASN A 185 -9.02 -43.29 5.10
CA ASN A 185 -10.17 -42.57 5.66
C ASN A 185 -9.76 -41.63 6.81
N LYS A 186 -8.85 -42.05 7.70
CA LYS A 186 -8.39 -41.19 8.81
C LYS A 186 -7.60 -39.98 8.29
N VAL A 187 -6.75 -40.19 7.28
CA VAL A 187 -5.96 -39.13 6.65
C VAL A 187 -6.89 -38.15 5.93
N ILE A 188 -7.90 -38.66 5.23
CA ILE A 188 -8.93 -37.85 4.56
C ILE A 188 -9.69 -36.98 5.58
N TYR A 189 -10.20 -37.56 6.68
CA TYR A 189 -10.89 -36.76 7.71
C TYR A 189 -9.99 -35.69 8.34
N THR A 190 -8.72 -36.00 8.54
CA THR A 190 -7.75 -35.03 9.08
C THR A 190 -7.48 -33.90 8.08
N ALA A 191 -7.39 -34.22 6.79
CA ALA A 191 -7.23 -33.25 5.73
C ALA A 191 -8.48 -32.37 5.57
N GLU A 192 -9.68 -32.96 5.61
CA GLU A 192 -10.95 -32.24 5.59
C GLU A 192 -11.08 -31.27 6.78
N ASP A 193 -10.77 -31.73 8.00
CA ASP A 193 -10.78 -30.88 9.19
C ASP A 193 -9.73 -29.75 9.07
N SER A 194 -8.55 -30.04 8.54
CA SER A 194 -7.53 -29.01 8.28
C SER A 194 -7.99 -27.98 7.26
N VAL A 195 -8.69 -28.39 6.19
CA VAL A 195 -9.24 -27.48 5.18
C VAL A 195 -10.33 -26.60 5.80
N LEU A 196 -11.29 -27.19 6.52
CA LEU A 196 -12.36 -26.44 7.20
C LEU A 196 -11.79 -25.43 8.21
N ASN A 197 -10.78 -25.82 8.99
CA ASN A 197 -10.09 -24.92 9.92
C ASN A 197 -9.36 -23.79 9.18
N SER A 198 -8.74 -24.09 8.03
CA SER A 198 -8.07 -23.07 7.21
C SER A 198 -9.04 -22.09 6.56
N GLU A 199 -10.20 -22.55 6.09
CA GLU A 199 -11.28 -21.71 5.55
C GLU A 199 -11.85 -20.80 6.65
N ALA A 200 -12.13 -21.34 7.84
CA ALA A 200 -12.57 -20.56 8.98
C ALA A 200 -11.54 -19.49 9.40
N ALA A 201 -10.25 -19.83 9.37
CA ALA A 201 -9.17 -18.88 9.64
C ALA A 201 -9.08 -17.77 8.57
N TYR A 202 -9.24 -18.14 7.30
CA TYR A 202 -9.26 -17.19 6.18
C TYR A 202 -10.44 -16.22 6.29
N ASP A 203 -11.63 -16.71 6.62
CA ASP A 203 -12.82 -15.89 6.83
C ASP A 203 -12.63 -14.92 8.01
N LEU A 204 -12.05 -15.39 9.11
CA LEU A 204 -11.73 -14.57 10.26
C LEU A 204 -10.72 -13.46 9.90
N ALA A 205 -9.66 -13.80 9.17
CA ALA A 205 -8.66 -12.83 8.71
C ALA A 205 -9.27 -11.80 7.74
N THR A 206 -10.10 -12.24 6.80
CA THR A 206 -10.79 -11.37 5.83
C THR A 206 -11.73 -10.40 6.53
N ASN A 207 -12.49 -10.87 7.52
CA ASN A 207 -13.37 -10.03 8.32
C ASN A 207 -12.57 -9.04 9.17
N ALA A 208 -11.45 -9.45 9.76
CA ALA A 208 -10.55 -8.56 10.48
C ALA A 208 -9.99 -7.44 9.59
N VAL A 209 -9.57 -7.74 8.36
CA VAL A 209 -9.10 -6.72 7.40
C VAL A 209 -10.21 -5.73 7.04
N LYS A 210 -11.44 -6.22 6.81
CA LYS A 210 -12.61 -5.37 6.53
C LYS A 210 -12.92 -4.44 7.71
N ASP A 211 -12.93 -4.99 8.92
CA ASP A 211 -13.16 -4.23 10.16
C ASP A 211 -12.07 -3.17 10.37
N MET A 212 -10.79 -3.52 10.25
CA MET A 212 -9.68 -2.57 10.39
C MET A 212 -9.71 -1.47 9.33
N THR A 213 -10.07 -1.81 8.09
CA THR A 213 -10.25 -0.83 7.01
C THR A 213 -11.38 0.15 7.34
N ARG A 214 -12.51 -0.37 7.82
CA ARG A 214 -13.66 0.43 8.25
C ARG A 214 -13.32 1.33 9.43
N ALA A 215 -12.66 0.80 10.46
CA ALA A 215 -12.18 1.56 11.61
C ALA A 215 -11.24 2.71 11.20
N ARG A 216 -10.33 2.44 10.25
CA ARG A 216 -9.42 3.46 9.70
C ARG A 216 -10.20 4.57 8.96
N GLN A 217 -11.18 4.21 8.14
CA GLN A 217 -11.97 5.20 7.41
C GLN A 217 -12.81 6.05 8.36
N THR A 218 -13.44 5.45 9.36
CA THR A 218 -14.28 6.18 10.32
C THR A 218 -13.46 7.12 11.19
N ILE A 219 -12.26 6.73 11.63
CA ILE A 219 -11.38 7.66 12.38
C ILE A 219 -10.89 8.82 11.51
N GLN A 220 -10.59 8.58 10.21
CA GLN A 220 -10.23 9.64 9.26
C GLN A 220 -11.39 10.63 9.06
N HIS A 221 -12.63 10.13 8.92
CA HIS A 221 -13.82 10.97 8.84
C HIS A 221 -14.08 11.73 10.13
N ALA A 222 -13.95 11.07 11.29
CA ALA A 222 -14.08 11.72 12.60
C ALA A 222 -13.11 12.89 12.73
N HIS A 223 -11.84 12.67 12.37
CA HIS A 223 -10.81 13.69 12.37
C HIS A 223 -11.15 14.86 11.43
N HIS A 224 -11.59 14.58 10.20
CA HIS A 224 -11.97 15.61 9.24
C HIS A 224 -13.13 16.48 9.74
N TYR A 225 -14.21 15.86 10.25
CA TYR A 225 -15.35 16.59 10.78
C TYR A 225 -14.97 17.40 12.01
N PHE A 226 -14.17 16.85 12.92
CA PHE A 226 -13.73 17.56 14.11
C PHE A 226 -12.81 18.74 13.77
N GLN A 227 -11.87 18.57 12.84
CA GLN A 227 -11.05 19.69 12.34
C GLN A 227 -11.90 20.79 11.69
N THR A 228 -12.93 20.40 10.94
CA THR A 228 -13.85 21.37 10.33
C THR A 228 -14.62 22.14 11.41
N ALA A 229 -15.13 21.44 12.43
CA ALA A 229 -15.77 22.07 13.58
C ALA A 229 -14.85 23.08 14.28
N LEU A 230 -13.57 22.73 14.50
CA LEU A 230 -12.58 23.63 15.09
C LEU A 230 -12.29 24.84 14.21
N ARG A 231 -12.14 24.67 12.88
CA ARG A 231 -11.92 25.79 11.96
C ARG A 231 -13.09 26.75 11.93
N THR A 232 -14.33 26.24 11.90
CA THR A 232 -15.54 27.08 11.97
C THR A 232 -15.59 27.80 13.31
N TYR A 233 -15.31 27.12 14.42
CA TYR A 233 -15.24 27.73 15.74
C TYR A 233 -14.19 28.85 15.83
N ASP A 234 -12.98 28.61 15.30
CA ASP A 234 -11.90 29.59 15.26
C ASP A 234 -12.26 30.79 14.36
N ALA A 235 -12.98 30.57 13.26
CA ALA A 235 -13.49 31.64 12.42
C ALA A 235 -14.51 32.54 13.16
N ILE A 236 -15.37 31.95 14.01
CA ILE A 236 -16.30 32.68 14.87
C ILE A 236 -15.53 33.54 15.89
N ARG A 237 -14.43 33.04 16.47
CA ARG A 237 -13.65 33.77 17.50
C ARG A 237 -12.58 34.71 16.94
N GLY A 238 -12.11 34.47 15.72
CA GLY A 238 -10.96 35.13 15.11
C GLY A 238 -11.21 36.58 14.67
N ALA A 239 -10.13 37.28 14.30
CA ALA A 239 -10.19 38.67 13.84
C ALA A 239 -11.06 38.89 12.58
N MET A 240 -11.29 37.84 11.78
CA MET A 240 -12.18 37.88 10.62
C MET A 240 -13.67 38.05 11.00
N SER A 241 -14.07 37.70 12.23
CA SER A 241 -15.42 38.01 12.75
C SER A 241 -15.70 39.53 12.79
N LYS A 242 -14.66 40.37 12.81
CA LYS A 242 -14.80 41.84 12.85
C LYS A 242 -14.90 42.48 11.46
N THR A 243 -14.50 41.79 10.39
CA THR A 243 -14.38 42.37 9.03
C THR A 243 -15.46 41.86 8.06
N ILE A 244 -16.02 40.68 8.29
CA ILE A 244 -17.27 40.27 7.63
C ILE A 244 -18.42 40.90 8.44
N GLY A 245 -18.82 42.09 8.01
CA GLY A 245 -19.80 42.90 8.70
C GLY A 245 -21.10 42.15 9.00
N SER A 246 -21.52 42.22 10.28
CA SER A 246 -22.93 42.25 10.66
C SER A 246 -23.80 41.06 10.21
N PHE A 247 -23.42 39.84 10.56
CA PHE A 247 -24.44 38.87 10.93
C PHE A 247 -24.62 38.95 12.44
N GLY A 248 -25.78 39.44 12.88
CA GLY A 248 -26.08 39.64 14.30
C GLY A 248 -25.96 38.37 15.14
N GLU A 249 -26.39 38.43 16.39
CA GLU A 249 -26.36 37.30 17.32
C GLU A 249 -26.96 36.00 16.75
N ILE A 250 -27.96 36.12 15.88
CA ILE A 250 -28.59 35.01 15.15
C ILE A 250 -27.61 34.29 14.21
N GLY A 251 -26.75 35.01 13.49
CA GLY A 251 -25.78 34.39 12.58
C GLY A 251 -24.70 33.65 13.33
N ARG A 252 -24.13 34.26 14.38
CA ARG A 252 -23.18 33.58 15.27
C ARG A 252 -23.78 32.30 15.85
N ARG A 253 -25.04 32.35 16.30
CA ARG A 253 -25.74 31.17 16.80
C ARG A 253 -25.86 30.07 15.74
N ASN A 254 -26.12 30.42 14.49
CA ASN A 254 -26.16 29.45 13.39
C ASN A 254 -24.78 28.83 13.13
N ASP A 255 -23.71 29.61 13.16
CA ASP A 255 -22.34 29.10 12.99
C ASP A 255 -21.97 28.14 14.13
N TYR A 256 -22.36 28.46 15.37
CA TYR A 256 -22.20 27.55 16.51
C TYR A 256 -22.97 26.24 16.33
N ARG A 257 -24.22 26.29 15.86
CA ARG A 257 -24.99 25.08 15.53
C ARG A 257 -24.33 24.25 14.44
N GLU A 258 -23.69 24.88 13.47
CA GLU A 258 -22.92 24.20 12.45
C GLU A 258 -21.69 23.49 13.04
N CYS A 259 -20.95 24.14 13.95
CA CYS A 259 -19.87 23.49 14.70
C CYS A 259 -20.37 22.26 15.48
N VAL A 260 -21.54 22.37 16.13
CA VAL A 260 -22.16 21.25 16.85
C VAL A 260 -22.55 20.13 15.90
N SER A 261 -23.15 20.44 14.75
CA SER A 261 -23.49 19.45 13.72
C SER A 261 -22.25 18.68 13.21
N PHE A 262 -21.12 19.36 12.99
CA PHE A 262 -19.87 18.69 12.63
C PHE A 262 -19.29 17.84 13.77
N SER A 263 -19.36 18.33 15.00
CA SER A 263 -18.95 17.60 16.21
C SER A 263 -19.78 16.32 16.43
N GLU A 264 -21.10 16.38 16.20
CA GLU A 264 -22.00 15.21 16.24
C GLU A 264 -21.65 14.17 15.18
N ARG A 265 -21.37 14.61 13.94
CA ARG A 265 -20.91 13.71 12.87
C ARG A 265 -19.57 13.07 13.21
N ALA A 266 -18.65 13.83 13.81
CA ALA A 266 -17.37 13.31 14.26
C ALA A 266 -17.55 12.25 15.36
N GLN A 267 -18.43 12.51 16.34
CA GLN A 267 -18.77 11.55 17.40
C GLN A 267 -19.38 10.28 16.83
N ALA A 268 -20.34 10.38 15.90
CA ALA A 268 -20.95 9.20 15.28
C ALA A 268 -19.91 8.33 14.54
N CYS A 269 -18.93 8.95 13.88
CA CYS A 269 -17.82 8.21 13.26
C CYS A 269 -16.91 7.55 14.30
N LEU A 270 -16.65 8.22 15.43
CA LEU A 270 -15.85 7.69 16.53
C LEU A 270 -16.57 6.53 17.26
N ASP A 271 -17.88 6.62 17.47
CA ASP A 271 -18.68 5.54 18.05
C ASP A 271 -18.66 4.28 17.17
N GLU A 272 -18.72 4.48 15.86
CA GLU A 272 -18.60 3.39 14.91
C GLU A 272 -17.19 2.75 14.92
N TYR A 273 -16.14 3.56 15.05
CA TYR A 273 -14.78 3.05 15.29
C TYR A 273 -14.74 2.15 16.54
N PHE A 274 -15.31 2.60 17.66
CA PHE A 274 -15.36 1.80 18.89
C PHE A 274 -16.16 0.51 18.73
N ARG A 275 -17.30 0.57 18.04
CA ARG A 275 -18.13 -0.61 17.77
C ARG A 275 -17.35 -1.67 16.98
N VAL A 276 -16.59 -1.26 15.97
CA VAL A 276 -15.79 -2.15 15.13
C VAL A 276 -14.57 -2.69 15.89
N MET A 277 -13.88 -1.83 16.65
CA MET A 277 -12.67 -2.21 17.38
C MET A 277 -12.91 -3.04 18.63
N GLN A 278 -14.15 -3.11 19.12
CA GLN A 278 -14.51 -3.82 20.36
C GLN A 278 -14.01 -5.28 20.39
N ASN A 279 -14.06 -5.98 19.25
CA ASN A 279 -13.60 -7.37 19.14
C ASN A 279 -12.08 -7.52 19.11
N TYR A 280 -11.34 -6.43 18.90
CA TYR A 280 -9.89 -6.43 18.70
C TYR A 280 -9.13 -5.70 19.83
N LEU A 281 -9.82 -5.23 20.86
CA LEU A 281 -9.17 -4.50 21.96
C LEU A 281 -8.08 -5.32 22.66
N TYR A 282 -8.22 -6.65 22.69
CA TYR A 282 -7.23 -7.54 23.29
C TYR A 282 -5.89 -7.53 22.55
N THR A 283 -5.86 -7.16 21.26
CA THR A 283 -4.62 -7.07 20.47
C THR A 283 -3.90 -5.75 20.66
N LEU A 284 -4.55 -4.74 21.26
CA LEU A 284 -3.92 -3.44 21.51
C LEU A 284 -2.97 -3.53 22.70
N PRO A 285 -1.76 -2.93 22.60
CA PRO A 285 -0.90 -2.66 23.74
C PRO A 285 -1.64 -1.91 24.86
N GLU A 286 -1.21 -2.10 26.09
CA GLU A 286 -1.91 -1.56 27.28
C GLU A 286 -1.98 -0.01 27.28
N ASP A 287 -0.92 0.66 26.84
CA ASP A 287 -0.88 2.12 26.65
C ASP A 287 -1.93 2.60 25.63
N ARG A 288 -2.07 1.88 24.51
CA ARG A 288 -3.06 2.20 23.47
C ARG A 288 -4.48 1.91 23.90
N ARG A 289 -4.68 0.94 24.79
CA ARG A 289 -5.98 0.66 25.37
C ARG A 289 -6.42 1.78 26.33
N ALA A 290 -5.49 2.32 27.13
CA ALA A 290 -5.76 3.47 27.97
C ALA A 290 -6.13 4.72 27.14
N ASP A 291 -5.39 4.99 26.06
CA ASP A 291 -5.72 6.07 25.11
C ASP A 291 -7.12 5.89 24.49
N HIS A 292 -7.44 4.65 24.10
CA HIS A 292 -8.75 4.29 23.54
C HIS A 292 -9.88 4.54 24.53
N ASP A 293 -9.71 4.12 25.79
CA ASP A 293 -10.72 4.28 26.83
C ASP A 293 -10.89 5.75 27.22
N ALA A 294 -9.79 6.50 27.30
CA ALA A 294 -9.82 7.96 27.51
C ALA A 294 -10.56 8.67 26.36
N LEU A 295 -10.29 8.30 25.10
CA LEU A 295 -11.00 8.88 23.95
C LEU A 295 -12.49 8.54 23.98
N LYS A 296 -12.85 7.33 24.43
CA LYS A 296 -14.24 6.88 24.59
C LYS A 296 -14.98 7.65 25.67
N GLU A 297 -14.31 7.97 26.78
CA GLU A 297 -14.86 8.77 27.87
C GLU A 297 -14.99 10.25 27.50
N LEU A 298 -13.97 10.83 26.87
CA LEU A 298 -13.94 12.25 26.52
C LEU A 298 -14.89 12.59 25.38
N GLY A 299 -14.95 11.74 24.36
CA GLY A 299 -15.69 11.96 23.12
C GLY A 299 -15.24 13.21 22.36
N LEU A 300 -16.04 13.62 21.37
CA LEU A 300 -15.83 14.75 20.48
C LEU A 300 -16.95 15.80 20.57
N MET A 301 -17.74 15.77 21.64
CA MET A 301 -18.92 16.62 21.86
C MET A 301 -18.60 17.96 22.56
N GLN A 302 -17.34 18.43 22.52
CA GLN A 302 -16.93 19.66 23.19
C GLN A 302 -17.63 20.90 22.60
N MET A 303 -17.89 20.92 21.29
CA MET A 303 -18.58 22.05 20.65
C MET A 303 -20.02 22.21 21.16
N GLN A 304 -20.72 21.09 21.41
CA GLN A 304 -22.06 21.11 22.00
C GLN A 304 -22.05 21.70 23.40
N LYS A 305 -21.06 21.34 24.23
CA LYS A 305 -20.89 21.93 25.57
C LYS A 305 -20.68 23.45 25.48
N ILE A 306 -19.91 23.91 24.49
CA ILE A 306 -19.68 25.35 24.27
C ILE A 306 -20.95 26.06 23.82
N GLU A 307 -21.71 25.53 22.84
CA GLU A 307 -22.99 26.12 22.41
C GLU A 307 -23.96 26.23 23.60
N ASN A 308 -24.08 25.18 24.41
CA ASN A 308 -24.94 25.15 25.58
C ASN A 308 -24.55 26.20 26.64
N VAL A 309 -23.25 26.43 26.84
CA VAL A 309 -22.78 27.49 27.76
C VAL A 309 -23.11 28.88 27.21
N LEU A 310 -22.93 29.11 25.91
CA LEU A 310 -23.12 30.44 25.30
C LEU A 310 -24.59 30.81 25.09
N TYR A 311 -25.44 29.84 24.72
CA TYR A 311 -26.82 30.09 24.32
C TYR A 311 -27.86 29.30 25.12
N GLY A 312 -27.45 28.22 25.81
CA GLY A 312 -28.35 27.36 26.60
C GLY A 312 -28.74 27.94 27.96
N GLY A 313 -27.98 28.91 28.49
CA GLY A 313 -28.32 29.61 29.74
C GLY A 313 -29.44 30.65 29.62
N SER A 314 -29.87 31.01 28.40
CA SER A 314 -30.76 32.16 28.20
C SER A 314 -32.25 31.88 28.35
N VAL A 315 -32.69 30.64 28.59
CA VAL A 315 -34.12 30.33 28.66
C VAL A 315 -34.70 30.43 30.08
N MET A 316 -33.90 30.48 31.15
CA MET A 316 -34.45 30.69 32.51
C MET A 316 -33.53 31.50 33.41
N SER A 317 -33.61 32.84 33.33
CA SER A 317 -33.30 33.77 34.44
C SER A 317 -33.77 35.20 34.11
N SER A 318 -34.97 35.38 33.56
CA SER A 318 -35.68 36.66 33.69
C SER A 318 -36.44 36.65 35.03
N GLY A 319 -35.72 36.84 36.12
CA GLY A 319 -36.32 37.02 37.45
C GLY A 319 -35.46 36.49 38.58
N GLN A 320 -34.84 37.43 39.30
CA GLN A 320 -34.11 37.28 40.56
C GLN A 320 -32.66 36.81 40.46
N GLY A 321 -31.77 37.80 40.64
CA GLY A 321 -30.33 37.60 40.64
C GLY A 321 -29.84 36.78 41.82
N THR A 322 -28.82 35.98 41.57
CA THR A 322 -27.70 35.75 42.48
C THR A 322 -26.50 35.39 41.62
N ALA A 323 -25.39 36.07 41.86
CA ALA A 323 -24.15 35.93 41.12
C ALA A 323 -23.52 34.55 41.37
N ALA A 324 -23.40 33.75 40.32
CA ALA A 324 -22.49 32.60 40.27
C ALA A 324 -21.57 32.78 39.07
N HIS A 325 -20.49 33.52 39.31
CA HIS A 325 -19.37 33.67 38.38
C HIS A 325 -18.53 32.40 38.41
N VAL A 326 -18.96 31.34 37.71
CA VAL A 326 -18.11 30.16 37.46
C VAL A 326 -17.06 30.58 36.44
N SER A 327 -15.85 30.85 36.91
CA SER A 327 -14.77 31.36 36.07
C SER A 327 -14.21 30.24 35.18
N PHE A 328 -14.05 30.55 33.89
CA PHE A 328 -13.43 29.73 32.84
C PHE A 328 -12.04 29.13 33.22
N ARG A 329 -11.37 29.67 34.25
CA ARG A 329 -10.04 29.23 34.70
C ARG A 329 -9.99 27.81 35.25
N GLU A 330 -11.06 27.31 35.85
CA GLU A 330 -11.02 26.02 36.56
C GLU A 330 -11.07 24.80 35.61
N ILE A 331 -11.53 25.00 34.37
CA ILE A 331 -11.57 23.96 33.32
C ILE A 331 -10.24 23.93 32.55
N ASP A 332 -9.67 25.10 32.24
CA ASP A 332 -8.34 25.22 31.62
C ASP A 332 -7.24 24.65 32.54
N ASP A 333 -7.32 24.87 33.86
CA ASP A 333 -6.32 24.38 34.81
C ASP A 333 -6.36 22.84 34.99
N LYS A 334 -7.50 22.19 34.74
CA LYS A 334 -7.58 20.71 34.73
C LYS A 334 -7.04 20.11 33.44
N GLN A 335 -7.36 20.69 32.27
CA GLN A 335 -6.84 20.21 31.00
C GLN A 335 -5.34 20.49 30.82
N ALA A 336 -4.82 21.62 31.32
CA ALA A 336 -3.39 21.92 31.30
C ALA A 336 -2.58 20.98 32.21
N ARG A 337 -3.14 20.55 33.35
CA ARG A 337 -2.49 19.60 34.26
C ARG A 337 -2.37 18.19 33.69
N GLU A 338 -3.33 17.76 32.86
CA GLU A 338 -3.32 16.44 32.22
C GLU A 338 -2.50 16.45 30.91
N GLY A 339 -2.52 17.55 30.14
CA GLY A 339 -1.71 17.71 28.93
C GLY A 339 -0.19 17.78 29.16
N LEU A 340 0.25 18.31 30.32
CA LEU A 340 1.67 18.37 30.70
C LEU A 340 2.25 17.02 31.12
N ARG A 341 1.43 16.02 31.49
CA ARG A 341 1.92 14.65 31.76
C ARG A 341 2.11 13.82 30.49
N SER A 342 1.41 14.16 29.40
CA SER A 342 1.48 13.42 28.13
C SER A 342 2.63 13.91 27.21
N SER A 343 3.05 15.16 27.37
CA SER A 343 4.07 15.79 26.51
C SER A 343 5.53 15.47 26.88
N ASP A 344 5.80 14.95 28.08
CA ASP A 344 7.16 14.52 28.47
C ASP A 344 7.55 13.15 27.87
N ASN A 345 6.60 12.37 27.36
CA ASN A 345 6.89 11.04 26.79
C ASN A 345 7.07 11.04 25.26
N THR A 346 6.77 12.16 24.57
CA THR A 346 6.85 12.26 23.11
C THR A 346 8.16 12.86 22.59
N ARG A 347 9.09 13.25 23.47
CA ARG A 347 10.38 13.86 23.07
C ARG A 347 11.53 12.88 22.82
N TYR A 348 11.31 11.56 22.94
CA TYR A 348 12.38 10.56 22.84
C TYR A 348 12.38 9.67 21.59
N MET A 349 11.62 10.00 20.53
CA MET A 349 11.59 9.19 19.29
C MET A 349 11.75 10.01 18.00
N GLY A 350 12.42 11.17 18.08
CA GLY A 350 12.58 12.10 16.96
C GLY A 350 14.03 12.30 16.50
N ALA A 351 14.92 11.31 16.58
CA ALA A 351 16.25 11.40 15.97
C ALA A 351 16.94 10.03 15.86
N ARG A 352 16.62 9.24 14.82
CA ARG A 352 17.53 8.25 14.18
C ARG A 352 16.77 7.47 13.10
N SER A 353 16.83 7.92 11.85
CA SER A 353 16.99 7.00 10.71
C SER A 353 17.27 7.79 9.43
N SER A 354 18.45 8.39 9.35
CA SER A 354 19.04 8.86 8.09
C SER A 354 20.54 8.82 8.26
N ALA A 355 21.16 7.74 7.79
CA ALA A 355 22.57 7.55 7.42
C ALA A 355 23.06 6.14 7.78
N SER A 356 23.20 5.27 6.79
CA SER A 356 24.34 4.35 6.70
C SER A 356 24.39 3.74 5.31
N GLY A 357 25.03 4.47 4.39
CA GLY A 357 25.87 3.82 3.40
C GLY A 357 27.31 3.96 3.89
N ARG A 358 28.00 2.85 4.16
CA ARG A 358 29.46 2.78 4.04
C ARG A 358 29.96 1.34 3.98
N ALA A 359 30.81 1.16 2.97
CA ALA A 359 31.78 0.11 2.71
C ALA A 359 32.21 -0.75 3.91
N GLY A 360 32.16 -2.07 3.71
CA GLY A 360 33.01 -3.05 4.37
C GLY A 360 33.94 -3.66 3.33
N GLU A 361 35.17 -3.16 3.34
CA GLU A 361 36.36 -3.65 2.65
C GLU A 361 37.09 -4.61 3.60
N GLU A 362 37.84 -5.57 3.03
CA GLU A 362 38.76 -6.52 3.70
C GLU A 362 38.07 -7.67 4.49
N ASP A 363 38.51 -8.93 4.46
CA ASP A 363 39.84 -9.46 4.17
C ASP A 363 39.78 -10.95 3.83
N GLY A 364 40.77 -11.42 3.07
CA GLY A 364 40.83 -12.74 2.48
C GLY A 364 41.04 -13.91 3.47
N ARG A 365 40.50 -15.07 3.08
CA ARG A 365 41.09 -16.38 3.39
C ARG A 365 40.98 -17.28 2.17
N GLY A 366 42.14 -17.70 1.70
CA GLY A 366 42.31 -18.63 0.59
C GLY A 366 41.78 -20.02 0.90
N GLY A 367 41.23 -20.65 -0.13
CA GLY A 367 41.00 -22.08 -0.24
C GLY A 367 41.43 -22.51 -1.63
N THR A 368 42.66 -22.99 -1.76
CA THR A 368 43.19 -23.68 -2.93
C THR A 368 42.52 -25.04 -3.02
N GLU A 369 41.62 -25.23 -4.00
CA GLU A 369 41.17 -26.57 -4.40
C GLU A 369 41.75 -26.94 -5.76
N TYR A 370 42.49 -28.04 -5.70
CA TYR A 370 43.15 -28.75 -6.77
C TYR A 370 42.14 -29.34 -7.76
N PHE A 371 42.43 -29.18 -9.06
CA PHE A 371 41.93 -30.06 -10.10
C PHE A 371 42.42 -31.50 -9.88
N PRO A 372 41.64 -32.49 -10.33
CA PRO A 372 42.23 -33.46 -11.24
C PRO A 372 41.40 -33.63 -12.51
N THR A 373 42.07 -33.41 -13.63
CA THR A 373 41.70 -33.92 -14.95
C THR A 373 41.84 -35.43 -14.95
N GLY A 374 40.71 -36.14 -14.96
CA GLY A 374 40.65 -37.57 -15.26
C GLY A 374 40.40 -37.78 -16.74
N VAL A 375 41.39 -38.38 -17.39
CA VAL A 375 41.34 -38.93 -18.75
C VAL A 375 40.45 -40.18 -18.75
N GLY A 376 39.60 -40.30 -19.76
CA GLY A 376 38.81 -41.48 -20.12
C GLY A 376 38.22 -41.29 -21.50
#